data_AF-A0A3S5I5C8-F1
#
_entry.id   AF-A0A3S5I5C8-F1
#
_cell.length_a   1.000
_cell.length_b   1.000
_cell.length_c   1.000
_cell.angle_alpha   90.00
_cell.angle_beta   90.00
_cell.angle_gamma   90.00
#
_symmetry.space_group_name_H-M   'P 1'
#
loop_
_entity.id
_entity.type
_entity.pdbx_description
1 polymer ?
#
loop_
_entity_poly.entity_id
_entity_poly.type
_entity_poly.pdbx_seq_one_letter_code
_entity_poly.pdbx_strand_id
1 'polypeptide(L)'
;MASIQTAVQVMVDKLVADMQGEQPLSAEEQALVSNAITKLADNERLEQAVVAVAESHIDEATTALQQAAQVGQTSLQQAAQTLNDNGTALEGKAAKLDRLDTMAPSLARVEALQGRAFNNQIRPVFGFVPVETANSNVQYKRSTAVWAVYDHSGKTYLVRPGASHGANQEQCRLEHLMLEHNGSGKVTTSTSYLYSNVFEQNPTSKVYMYGASAFLPLGTKDNPADIDYDVVYSTQDSQATAAVNYGGVFVRSQGFTSLTKPKQNLNARDQYGVLTDTSHNYAHVAVLYDNQKHCLVMVDENTSLLIEKYRDGNIVTNTAIANQSELQAYVDARDFTTVNFIHHLLDQPYGNQRYTNKEQKINTSTNSYFGYFGVFNSSVKMGGNKYSAHYRFTEAQKLEPVNYFFTSNSACYKVQNSNGTMNGEGEVTVALESMSGELLGMYSYRTRAANAGYDGGIAATAINCINPYSHIGLLNEHYIYNQYGLGRTCRAF
;
A
#
# COMPACT_ATOMS: atom_id res chain seq x y z
N MET A 1 66.87 -78.84 38.90
CA MET A 1 67.48 -79.00 37.58
C MET A 1 66.69 -78.18 36.52
N ALA A 2 66.93 -76.86 36.41
CA ALA A 2 67.13 -76.19 35.09
C ALA A 2 68.50 -76.60 34.49
N SER A 3 68.78 -77.88 34.70
CA SER A 3 69.96 -78.66 34.35
C SER A 3 69.54 -80.10 33.96
N ILE A 4 68.24 -80.46 34.04
CA ILE A 4 67.63 -81.69 33.47
C ILE A 4 67.12 -81.27 32.10
N GLN A 5 66.29 -80.24 31.99
CA GLN A 5 65.72 -79.85 30.69
C GLN A 5 66.81 -79.51 29.68
N THR A 6 67.84 -78.77 30.10
CA THR A 6 68.99 -78.49 29.24
C THR A 6 69.83 -79.73 28.98
N ALA A 7 69.98 -80.64 29.96
CA ALA A 7 70.70 -81.91 29.74
C ALA A 7 69.91 -82.90 28.87
N VAL A 8 68.58 -82.88 28.93
CA VAL A 8 67.65 -83.68 28.12
C VAL A 8 67.62 -83.11 26.71
N GLN A 9 67.59 -81.79 26.54
CA GLN A 9 67.69 -81.16 25.23
C GLN A 9 69.05 -81.49 24.59
N VAL A 10 70.15 -81.38 25.34
CA VAL A 10 71.49 -81.78 24.86
C VAL A 10 71.58 -83.28 24.58
N MET A 11 70.94 -84.15 25.37
CA MET A 11 70.86 -85.58 25.08
C MET A 11 70.06 -85.86 23.81
N VAL A 12 68.90 -85.21 23.63
CA VAL A 12 68.05 -85.37 22.44
C VAL A 12 68.76 -84.84 21.21
N ASP A 13 69.42 -83.68 21.31
CA ASP A 13 70.16 -83.09 20.20
C ASP A 13 71.39 -83.94 19.84
N LYS A 14 72.09 -84.50 20.84
CA LYS A 14 73.21 -85.43 20.60
C LYS A 14 72.74 -86.75 19.99
N LEU A 15 71.62 -87.29 20.48
CA LEU A 15 71.05 -88.54 19.98
C LEU A 15 70.47 -88.38 18.57
N VAL A 16 69.89 -87.22 18.24
CA VAL A 16 69.48 -86.86 16.87
C VAL A 16 70.70 -86.67 15.96
N ALA A 17 71.79 -86.07 16.45
CA ALA A 17 73.03 -85.93 15.69
C ALA A 17 73.69 -87.30 15.42
N ASP A 18 73.77 -88.18 16.42
CA ASP A 18 74.34 -89.52 16.28
C ASP A 18 73.43 -90.44 15.43
N MET A 19 72.10 -90.24 15.45
CA MET A 19 71.16 -90.91 14.52
C MET A 19 71.29 -90.44 13.06
N GLN A 20 71.81 -89.24 12.82
CA GLN A 20 71.99 -88.67 11.46
C GLN A 20 73.41 -88.87 10.92
N GLY A 21 74.40 -89.24 11.76
CA GLY A 21 75.76 -89.57 11.36
C GLY A 21 75.92 -91.03 10.93
N GLU A 22 76.81 -91.33 9.98
CA GLU A 22 77.04 -92.69 9.44
C GLU A 22 77.65 -93.70 10.44
N GLN A 23 77.66 -93.42 11.74
CA GLN A 23 78.06 -94.37 12.79
C GLN A 23 76.82 -94.97 13.47
N PRO A 24 76.65 -96.31 13.50
CA PRO A 24 75.54 -96.92 14.23
C PRO A 24 75.61 -96.58 15.73
N LEU A 25 74.47 -96.16 16.29
CA LEU A 25 74.25 -96.02 17.73
C LEU A 25 74.66 -97.29 18.47
N SER A 26 75.26 -97.12 19.65
CA SER A 26 75.61 -98.25 20.49
C SER A 26 74.36 -99.00 20.97
N ALA A 27 74.51 -100.29 21.30
CA ALA A 27 73.39 -101.12 21.75
C ALA A 27 72.67 -100.55 23.00
N GLU A 28 73.38 -99.78 23.83
CA GLU A 28 72.85 -99.14 25.03
C GLU A 28 71.94 -97.95 24.70
N GLU A 29 72.25 -97.19 23.64
CA GLU A 29 71.46 -96.03 23.21
C GLU A 29 70.14 -96.44 22.54
N GLN A 30 70.16 -97.52 21.75
CA GLN A 30 68.93 -98.06 21.14
C GLN A 30 67.92 -98.56 22.19
N ALA A 31 68.41 -99.17 23.28
CA ALA A 31 67.54 -99.64 24.37
C ALA A 31 66.85 -98.47 25.10
N LEU A 32 67.53 -97.33 25.24
CA LEU A 32 66.98 -96.16 25.94
C LEU A 32 65.85 -95.48 25.15
N VAL A 33 66.02 -95.35 23.83
CA VAL A 33 65.02 -94.74 22.94
C VAL A 33 63.75 -95.57 22.86
N SER A 34 63.89 -96.89 22.72
CA SER A 34 62.73 -97.79 22.67
C SER A 34 61.88 -97.67 23.94
N ASN A 35 62.52 -97.57 25.12
CA ASN A 35 61.81 -97.44 26.39
C ASN A 35 61.07 -96.09 26.53
N ALA A 36 61.65 -95.01 26.01
CA ALA A 36 61.00 -93.70 26.00
C ALA A 36 59.76 -93.66 25.10
N ILE A 37 59.82 -94.28 23.92
CA ILE A 37 58.69 -94.37 22.98
C ILE A 37 57.55 -95.19 23.60
N THR A 38 57.85 -96.33 24.20
CA THR A 38 56.82 -97.16 24.85
C THR A 38 56.14 -96.40 26.00
N LYS A 39 56.89 -95.64 26.82
CA LYS A 39 56.31 -94.82 27.90
C LYS A 39 55.45 -93.65 27.42
N LEU A 40 55.70 -93.13 26.22
CA LEU A 40 54.88 -92.08 25.61
C LEU A 40 53.60 -92.64 24.99
N ALA A 41 53.67 -93.82 24.37
CA ALA A 41 52.51 -94.49 23.78
C ALA A 41 51.49 -94.95 24.84
N ASP A 42 51.94 -95.36 26.03
CA ASP A 42 51.08 -95.90 27.08
C ASP A 42 50.54 -94.83 28.08
N ASN A 43 50.58 -93.54 27.72
CA ASN A 43 50.23 -92.45 28.66
C ASN A 43 48.79 -91.94 28.48
N GLU A 44 47.80 -92.71 28.94
CA GLU A 44 46.36 -92.36 28.96
C GLU A 44 46.06 -90.97 29.55
N ARG A 45 46.92 -90.46 30.46
CA ARG A 45 46.73 -89.13 31.07
C ARG A 45 46.82 -87.99 30.06
N LEU A 46 47.61 -88.15 29.00
CA LEU A 46 47.75 -87.12 27.97
C LEU A 46 46.47 -87.02 27.12
N GLU A 47 45.89 -88.15 26.74
CA GLU A 47 44.66 -88.19 25.93
C GLU A 47 43.49 -87.59 26.70
N GLN A 48 43.31 -87.94 27.97
CA GLN A 48 42.28 -87.35 28.84
C GLN A 48 42.45 -85.83 29.00
N ALA A 49 43.69 -85.34 29.11
CA ALA A 49 43.96 -83.92 29.21
C ALA A 49 43.58 -83.15 27.93
N VAL A 50 43.80 -83.73 26.74
CA VAL A 50 43.43 -83.10 25.46
C VAL A 50 41.91 -83.01 25.29
N VAL A 51 41.17 -84.08 25.63
CA VAL A 51 39.71 -84.09 25.54
C VAL A 51 39.10 -83.05 26.48
N ALA A 52 39.57 -82.97 27.73
CA ALA A 52 39.07 -82.00 28.71
C ALA A 52 39.28 -80.54 28.26
N VAL A 53 40.40 -80.23 27.61
CA VAL A 53 40.65 -78.89 27.05
C VAL A 53 39.71 -78.60 25.88
N ALA A 54 39.47 -79.58 25.00
CA ALA A 54 38.55 -79.40 23.89
C ALA A 54 37.10 -79.16 24.36
N GLU A 55 36.64 -79.91 25.36
CA GLU A 55 35.31 -79.71 25.97
C GLU A 55 35.19 -78.31 26.60
N SER A 56 36.19 -77.90 27.38
CA SER A 56 36.21 -76.56 27.99
C SER A 56 36.12 -75.44 26.96
N HIS A 57 36.87 -75.54 25.85
CA HIS A 57 36.84 -74.52 24.80
C HIS A 57 35.50 -74.49 24.04
N ILE A 58 34.85 -75.64 23.84
CA ILE A 58 33.54 -75.72 23.19
C ILE A 58 32.45 -75.10 24.09
N ASP A 59 32.51 -75.32 25.40
CA ASP A 59 31.57 -74.75 26.36
C ASP A 59 31.70 -73.22 26.45
N GLU A 60 32.93 -72.71 26.44
CA GLU A 60 33.21 -71.26 26.39
C GLU A 60 32.67 -70.62 25.11
N ALA A 61 32.93 -71.23 23.95
CA ALA A 61 32.45 -70.73 22.67
C ALA A 61 30.91 -70.73 22.59
N THR A 62 30.27 -71.77 23.14
CA THR A 62 28.80 -71.87 23.20
C THR A 62 28.21 -70.77 24.08
N THR A 63 28.82 -70.52 25.24
CA THR A 63 28.39 -69.45 26.16
C THR A 63 28.54 -68.07 25.51
N ALA A 64 29.66 -67.81 24.83
CA ALA A 64 29.89 -66.55 24.13
C ALA A 64 28.85 -66.30 23.01
N LEU A 65 28.50 -67.34 22.24
CA LEU A 65 27.47 -67.26 21.21
C LEU A 65 26.07 -66.96 21.79
N GLN A 66 25.71 -67.59 22.91
CA GLN A 66 24.43 -67.33 23.58
C GLN A 66 24.34 -65.90 24.11
N GLN A 67 25.42 -65.37 24.69
CA GLN A 67 25.49 -63.98 25.13
C GLN A 67 25.38 -63.00 23.96
N ALA A 68 26.10 -63.25 22.85
CA ALA A 68 26.01 -62.42 21.65
C ALA A 68 24.59 -62.39 21.06
N ALA A 69 23.91 -63.55 21.04
CA ALA A 69 22.52 -63.65 20.58
C ALA A 69 21.56 -62.85 21.48
N GLN A 70 21.70 -62.92 22.80
CA GLN A 70 20.89 -62.14 23.74
C GLN A 70 21.11 -60.63 23.61
N VAL A 71 22.37 -60.20 23.44
CA VAL A 71 22.69 -58.78 23.21
C VAL A 71 22.06 -58.30 21.91
N GLY A 72 22.20 -59.06 20.82
CA GLY A 72 21.61 -58.74 19.52
C GLY A 72 20.08 -58.62 19.58
N GLN A 73 19.40 -59.53 20.28
CA GLN A 73 17.96 -59.49 20.45
C GLN A 73 17.50 -58.25 21.23
N THR A 74 18.23 -57.89 22.30
CA THR A 74 17.92 -56.72 23.12
C THR A 74 18.11 -55.41 22.34
N SER A 75 19.20 -55.29 21.58
CA SER A 75 19.47 -54.12 20.75
C SER A 75 18.42 -53.94 19.64
N LEU A 76 17.95 -55.04 19.02
CA LEU A 76 16.89 -54.99 18.03
C LEU A 76 15.55 -54.55 18.63
N GLN A 77 15.20 -55.02 19.83
CA GLN A 77 13.99 -54.59 20.54
C GLN A 77 14.03 -53.09 20.88
N GLN A 78 15.17 -52.59 21.35
CA GLN A 78 15.35 -51.16 21.64
C GLN A 78 15.27 -50.30 20.37
N ALA A 79 15.85 -50.75 19.26
CA ALA A 79 15.76 -50.06 17.98
C ALA A 79 14.32 -50.02 17.44
N ALA A 80 13.58 -51.13 17.56
CA ALA A 80 12.16 -51.19 17.18
C ALA A 80 11.30 -50.24 18.03
N GLN A 81 11.54 -50.17 19.34
CA GLN A 81 10.85 -49.23 20.22
C GLN A 81 11.14 -47.77 19.83
N THR A 82 12.42 -47.45 19.60
CA THR A 82 12.84 -46.10 19.19
C THR A 82 12.22 -45.69 17.85
N LEU A 83 12.11 -46.62 16.90
CA LEU A 83 11.44 -46.39 15.61
C LEU A 83 9.95 -46.12 15.78
N ASN A 84 9.26 -46.87 16.63
CA ASN A 84 7.85 -46.61 16.95
C ASN A 84 7.66 -45.24 17.61
N ASP A 85 8.47 -44.92 18.62
CA ASP A 85 8.40 -43.63 19.32
C ASP A 85 8.65 -42.46 18.35
N ASN A 86 9.62 -42.60 17.44
CA ASN A 86 9.88 -41.63 16.38
C ASN A 86 8.71 -41.52 15.39
N GLY A 87 8.07 -42.64 15.04
CA GLY A 87 6.87 -42.67 14.19
C GLY A 87 5.72 -41.87 14.80
N THR A 88 5.39 -42.13 16.07
CA THR A 88 4.35 -41.38 16.80
C THR A 88 4.70 -39.89 16.93
N ALA A 89 5.97 -39.56 17.19
CA ALA A 89 6.42 -38.17 17.24
C ALA A 89 6.29 -37.46 15.89
N LEU A 90 6.52 -38.16 14.78
CA LEU A 90 6.39 -37.61 13.43
C LEU A 90 4.91 -37.37 13.06
N GLU A 91 4.02 -38.31 13.36
CA GLU A 91 2.57 -38.15 13.21
C GLU A 91 2.05 -36.95 14.00
N GLY A 92 2.51 -36.79 15.25
CA GLY A 92 2.18 -35.64 16.08
C GLY A 92 2.70 -34.31 15.51
N LYS A 93 3.84 -34.31 14.81
CA LYS A 93 4.36 -33.13 14.09
C LYS A 93 3.57 -32.83 12.82
N ALA A 94 3.20 -33.85 12.04
CA ALA A 94 2.37 -33.68 10.84
C ALA A 94 1.00 -33.09 11.18
N ALA A 95 0.34 -33.60 12.22
CA ALA A 95 -0.94 -33.04 12.70
C ALA A 95 -0.82 -31.58 13.20
N LYS A 96 0.34 -31.16 13.70
CA LYS A 96 0.61 -29.76 14.05
C LYS A 96 0.82 -28.89 12.80
N LEU A 97 1.43 -29.43 11.75
CA LEU A 97 1.61 -28.74 10.47
C LEU A 97 0.26 -28.49 9.78
N ASP A 98 -0.61 -29.51 9.71
CA ASP A 98 -1.96 -29.37 9.16
C ASP A 98 -2.77 -28.30 9.90
N ARG A 99 -2.64 -28.24 11.24
CA ARG A 99 -3.26 -27.16 12.04
C ARG A 99 -2.70 -25.78 11.66
N LEU A 100 -1.42 -25.67 11.36
CA LEU A 100 -0.80 -24.41 10.94
C LEU A 100 -1.36 -23.93 9.59
N ASP A 101 -1.56 -24.84 8.63
CA ASP A 101 -2.19 -24.52 7.33
C ASP A 101 -3.64 -24.05 7.51
N THR A 102 -4.39 -24.62 8.46
CA THR A 102 -5.74 -24.15 8.78
C THR A 102 -5.79 -22.77 9.48
N MET A 103 -4.65 -22.23 9.95
CA MET A 103 -4.59 -20.92 10.58
C MET A 103 -4.48 -19.77 9.57
N ALA A 104 -4.06 -19.99 8.33
CA ALA A 104 -3.88 -18.91 7.33
C ALA A 104 -5.17 -18.10 7.05
N PRO A 105 -6.35 -18.72 6.86
CA PRO A 105 -7.61 -17.97 6.72
C PRO A 105 -7.98 -17.19 7.98
N SER A 106 -7.62 -17.70 9.16
CA SER A 106 -7.88 -17.02 10.44
C SER A 106 -6.99 -15.79 10.61
N LEU A 107 -5.73 -15.86 10.17
CA LEU A 107 -4.81 -14.73 10.16
C LEU A 107 -5.31 -13.60 9.25
N ALA A 108 -5.68 -13.95 8.00
CA ALA A 108 -6.26 -13.00 7.04
C ALA A 108 -7.56 -12.36 7.58
N ARG A 109 -8.38 -13.13 8.30
CA ARG A 109 -9.59 -12.61 8.96
C ARG A 109 -9.26 -11.66 10.11
N VAL A 110 -8.25 -11.96 10.92
CA VAL A 110 -7.79 -11.09 12.02
C VAL A 110 -7.22 -9.80 11.47
N GLU A 111 -6.40 -9.85 10.43
CA GLU A 111 -5.87 -8.66 9.73
C GLU A 111 -6.99 -7.79 9.16
N ALA A 112 -7.99 -8.42 8.51
CA ALA A 112 -9.16 -7.70 8.00
C ALA A 112 -10.00 -7.07 9.13
N LEU A 113 -10.16 -7.75 10.27
CA LEU A 113 -10.88 -7.22 11.43
C LEU A 113 -10.13 -6.08 12.11
N GLN A 114 -8.80 -6.19 12.23
CA GLN A 114 -7.95 -5.13 12.76
C GLN A 114 -7.96 -3.90 11.85
N GLY A 115 -7.84 -4.08 10.53
CA GLY A 115 -7.95 -3.00 9.55
C GLY A 115 -9.30 -2.27 9.63
N ARG A 116 -10.41 -3.01 9.71
CA ARG A 116 -11.75 -2.41 9.91
C ARG A 116 -11.88 -1.68 11.23
N ALA A 117 -11.39 -2.25 12.34
CA ALA A 117 -11.42 -1.60 13.64
C ALA A 117 -10.60 -0.29 13.65
N PHE A 118 -9.47 -0.28 12.94
CA PHE A 118 -8.60 0.89 12.81
C PHE A 118 -9.18 1.99 11.89
N ASN A 119 -9.94 1.62 10.86
CA ASN A 119 -10.60 2.59 9.96
C ASN A 119 -11.89 3.16 10.55
N ASN A 120 -12.58 2.41 11.42
CA ASN A 120 -13.82 2.83 12.07
C ASN A 120 -13.61 3.84 13.23
N GLN A 121 -12.36 4.10 13.62
CA GLN A 121 -12.06 5.08 14.65
C GLN A 121 -11.91 6.48 14.02
N ILE A 122 -12.57 7.47 14.63
CA ILE A 122 -12.38 8.87 14.25
C ILE A 122 -11.01 9.30 14.74
N ARG A 123 -10.13 9.65 13.79
CA ARG A 123 -8.77 10.08 14.08
C ARG A 123 -8.71 11.58 14.30
N PRO A 124 -8.20 12.06 15.44
CA PRO A 124 -7.93 13.48 15.60
C PRO A 124 -6.83 13.93 14.62
N VAL A 125 -7.12 15.02 13.91
CA VAL A 125 -6.21 15.67 12.98
C VAL A 125 -5.53 16.84 13.68
N PHE A 126 -4.22 16.97 13.51
CA PHE A 126 -3.46 18.11 14.00
C PHE A 126 -2.74 18.81 12.85
N GLY A 127 -2.76 20.15 12.86
CA GLY A 127 -1.95 20.95 11.96
C GLY A 127 -0.46 20.77 12.27
N PHE A 128 0.34 20.62 11.22
CA PHE A 128 1.76 20.27 11.32
C PHE A 128 2.65 21.40 10.79
N VAL A 129 2.78 21.55 9.46
CA VAL A 129 3.67 22.56 8.86
C VAL A 129 2.83 23.63 8.14
N PRO A 130 3.01 24.93 8.43
CA PRO A 130 2.40 26.00 7.65
C PRO A 130 2.79 25.94 6.18
N VAL A 131 1.80 26.02 5.28
CA VAL A 131 2.04 26.10 3.82
C VAL A 131 1.80 27.51 3.27
N GLU A 132 1.33 28.41 4.12
CA GLU A 132 1.07 29.82 3.85
C GLU A 132 1.56 30.69 5.01
N THR A 133 1.74 31.97 4.73
CA THR A 133 2.04 32.97 5.75
C THR A 133 0.73 33.62 6.21
N ALA A 134 0.46 33.53 7.51
CA ALA A 134 -0.71 34.18 8.11
C ALA A 134 -0.68 35.71 7.89
N ASN A 135 -1.83 36.30 7.58
CA ASN A 135 -1.94 37.73 7.31
C ASN A 135 -3.30 38.28 7.77
N SER A 136 -3.35 39.53 8.23
CA SER A 136 -4.61 40.16 8.67
C SER A 136 -5.46 40.73 7.53
N ASN A 137 -4.92 40.81 6.32
CA ASN A 137 -5.63 41.27 5.15
C ASN A 137 -6.51 40.15 4.57
N VAL A 138 -7.80 40.45 4.42
CA VAL A 138 -8.85 39.60 3.83
C VAL A 138 -8.49 39.01 2.47
N GLN A 139 -7.57 39.64 1.74
CA GLN A 139 -7.16 39.18 0.43
C GLN A 139 -6.24 37.94 0.47
N TYR A 140 -5.65 37.61 1.64
CA TYR A 140 -4.87 36.39 1.85
C TYR A 140 -5.74 35.16 2.14
N LYS A 141 -7.08 35.32 2.12
CA LYS A 141 -8.02 34.20 2.17
C LYS A 141 -7.69 33.17 1.09
N ARG A 142 -7.89 31.90 1.42
CA ARG A 142 -7.76 30.79 0.49
C ARG A 142 -9.09 30.08 0.36
N SER A 143 -9.31 29.52 -0.82
CA SER A 143 -10.44 28.67 -1.08
C SER A 143 -10.48 27.47 -0.13
N THR A 144 -11.64 27.16 0.44
CA THR A 144 -11.89 25.91 1.18
C THR A 144 -12.37 24.79 0.25
N ALA A 145 -12.59 25.07 -1.04
CA ALA A 145 -12.82 24.05 -2.05
C ALA A 145 -11.50 23.44 -2.53
N VAL A 146 -11.56 22.22 -3.02
CA VAL A 146 -10.37 21.51 -3.52
C VAL A 146 -10.76 20.50 -4.59
N TRP A 147 -9.83 20.24 -5.50
CA TRP A 147 -9.82 19.05 -6.32
C TRP A 147 -8.59 18.24 -5.93
N ALA A 148 -8.71 16.96 -5.60
CA ALA A 148 -7.60 16.18 -5.07
C ALA A 148 -7.55 14.74 -5.60
N VAL A 149 -6.33 14.23 -5.81
CA VAL A 149 -6.02 12.80 -6.01
C VAL A 149 -5.15 12.33 -4.86
N TYR A 150 -5.62 11.30 -4.17
CA TYR A 150 -4.87 10.57 -3.14
C TYR A 150 -4.07 9.46 -3.79
N ASP A 151 -2.76 9.67 -3.95
CA ASP A 151 -1.89 8.66 -4.55
C ASP A 151 -1.57 7.54 -3.54
N HIS A 152 -1.47 6.31 -4.03
CA HIS A 152 -1.17 5.14 -3.21
C HIS A 152 0.21 5.21 -2.54
N SER A 153 1.15 6.01 -3.05
CA SER A 153 2.43 6.29 -2.36
C SER A 153 2.27 7.13 -1.08
N GLY A 154 1.06 7.60 -0.79
CA GLY A 154 0.76 8.47 0.35
C GLY A 154 0.88 9.96 0.04
N LYS A 155 1.32 10.35 -1.16
CA LYS A 155 1.33 11.74 -1.62
C LYS A 155 -0.08 12.20 -2.01
N THR A 156 -0.35 13.50 -1.92
CA THR A 156 -1.62 14.07 -2.40
C THR A 156 -1.36 15.12 -3.44
N TYR A 157 -1.99 15.01 -4.60
CA TYR A 157 -1.92 16.01 -5.67
C TYR A 157 -3.23 16.76 -5.70
N LEU A 158 -3.20 18.08 -5.64
CA LEU A 158 -4.43 18.88 -5.57
C LEU A 158 -4.37 20.19 -6.34
N VAL A 159 -5.54 20.60 -6.79
CA VAL A 159 -5.84 21.95 -7.27
C VAL A 159 -6.57 22.69 -6.17
N ARG A 160 -6.06 23.87 -5.83
CA ARG A 160 -6.73 24.84 -4.96
C ARG A 160 -7.19 26.01 -5.82
N PRO A 161 -8.50 26.15 -6.05
CA PRO A 161 -9.05 27.31 -6.75
C PRO A 161 -8.65 28.61 -6.06
N GLY A 162 -8.65 29.70 -6.83
CA GLY A 162 -8.61 31.02 -6.22
C GLY A 162 -9.95 31.41 -5.61
N ALA A 163 -9.91 32.42 -4.74
CA ALA A 163 -11.07 33.02 -4.09
C ALA A 163 -11.39 34.43 -4.60
N SER A 164 -10.47 35.06 -5.33
CA SER A 164 -10.60 36.41 -5.89
C SER A 164 -10.13 36.48 -7.34
N HIS A 165 -10.63 37.46 -8.09
CA HIS A 165 -10.22 37.78 -9.45
C HIS A 165 -10.20 39.30 -9.67
N GLY A 166 -9.35 39.79 -10.57
CA GLY A 166 -9.38 41.19 -11.01
C GLY A 166 -9.03 42.24 -9.94
N ALA A 167 -8.44 41.82 -8.81
CA ALA A 167 -7.96 42.75 -7.80
C ALA A 167 -6.69 43.47 -8.28
N ASN A 168 -6.56 44.76 -7.94
CA ASN A 168 -5.34 45.55 -8.19
C ASN A 168 -4.13 45.08 -7.36
N GLN A 169 -4.36 44.14 -6.44
CA GLN A 169 -3.33 43.45 -5.66
C GLN A 169 -3.39 41.97 -6.01
N GLU A 170 -2.24 41.44 -6.40
CA GLU A 170 -2.00 40.04 -6.72
C GLU A 170 -2.19 39.15 -5.47
N GLN A 171 -3.39 38.64 -5.21
CA GLN A 171 -3.71 37.88 -4.00
C GLN A 171 -4.71 36.73 -4.28
N CYS A 172 -4.63 35.66 -3.46
CA CYS A 172 -5.21 34.33 -3.63
C CYS A 172 -4.98 33.71 -5.02
N ARG A 173 -4.03 32.77 -5.09
CA ARG A 173 -3.63 32.10 -6.34
C ARG A 173 -4.45 30.83 -6.57
N LEU A 174 -4.69 30.53 -7.85
CA LEU A 174 -4.89 29.16 -8.28
C LEU A 174 -3.56 28.42 -8.04
N GLU A 175 -3.60 27.32 -7.31
CA GLU A 175 -2.40 26.52 -7.01
C GLU A 175 -2.60 25.06 -7.40
N HIS A 176 -1.58 24.51 -8.04
CA HIS A 176 -1.43 23.09 -8.33
C HIS A 176 -0.24 22.62 -7.52
N LEU A 177 -0.49 21.79 -6.52
CA LEU A 177 0.53 21.42 -5.55
C LEU A 177 0.44 19.94 -5.17
N MET A 178 1.56 19.42 -4.71
CA MET A 178 1.69 18.10 -4.12
C MET A 178 2.02 18.24 -2.63
N LEU A 179 1.39 17.42 -1.80
CA LEU A 179 1.70 17.27 -0.39
C LEU A 179 2.54 16.01 -0.19
N GLU A 180 3.62 16.15 0.55
CA GLU A 180 4.49 15.02 0.88
C GLU A 180 3.79 14.07 1.85
N HIS A 181 4.02 12.77 1.65
CA HIS A 181 3.44 11.68 2.45
C HIS A 181 3.79 11.73 3.94
N ASN A 182 4.80 12.51 4.33
CA ASN A 182 5.23 12.69 5.72
C ASN A 182 4.74 14.02 6.34
N GLY A 183 4.00 14.83 5.58
CA GLY A 183 3.50 16.14 6.02
C GLY A 183 4.55 17.22 6.14
N SER A 184 5.79 16.99 5.69
CA SER A 184 6.91 17.93 5.83
C SER A 184 6.70 19.26 5.10
N GLY A 185 5.81 19.30 4.11
CA GLY A 185 5.44 20.52 3.41
C GLY A 185 4.67 20.25 2.13
N LYS A 186 4.73 21.24 1.23
CA LYS A 186 4.17 21.17 -0.12
C LYS A 186 5.23 21.45 -1.19
N VAL A 187 5.04 20.87 -2.37
CA VAL A 187 5.73 21.25 -3.60
C VAL A 187 4.72 21.90 -4.53
N THR A 188 4.99 23.11 -5.03
CA THR A 188 4.08 23.81 -5.95
C THR A 188 4.55 23.57 -7.38
N THR A 189 3.74 22.87 -8.17
CA THR A 189 4.02 22.56 -9.58
C THR A 189 3.66 23.74 -10.48
N SER A 190 2.55 24.41 -10.19
CA SER A 190 2.10 25.60 -10.90
C SER A 190 1.33 26.51 -9.96
N THR A 191 1.42 27.82 -10.20
CA THR A 191 0.61 28.80 -9.51
C THR A 191 0.35 30.00 -10.40
N SER A 192 -0.87 30.53 -10.37
CA SER A 192 -1.25 31.67 -11.20
C SER A 192 -2.29 32.54 -10.52
N TYR A 193 -2.25 33.83 -10.83
CA TYR A 193 -3.30 34.78 -10.45
C TYR A 193 -4.46 34.74 -11.44
N LEU A 194 -5.65 34.99 -10.92
CA LEU A 194 -6.90 34.93 -11.69
C LEU A 194 -7.31 36.31 -12.20
N TYR A 195 -7.59 36.39 -13.48
CA TYR A 195 -8.07 37.61 -14.13
C TYR A 195 -9.34 37.35 -14.93
N SER A 196 -10.29 38.28 -14.85
CA SER A 196 -11.50 38.29 -15.68
C SER A 196 -11.26 38.85 -17.07
N ASN A 197 -10.09 39.44 -17.30
CA ASN A 197 -9.78 40.22 -18.48
C ASN A 197 -8.37 39.97 -19.05
N VAL A 198 -7.70 38.90 -18.61
CA VAL A 198 -6.38 38.51 -19.15
C VAL A 198 -6.45 37.05 -19.54
N PHE A 199 -6.16 36.79 -20.81
CA PHE A 199 -6.07 35.45 -21.36
C PHE A 199 -4.62 35.16 -21.76
N GLU A 200 -4.04 34.11 -21.18
CA GLU A 200 -2.73 33.57 -21.55
C GLU A 200 -2.93 32.14 -22.02
N GLN A 201 -2.44 31.82 -23.22
CA GLN A 201 -2.54 30.48 -23.79
C GLN A 201 -1.78 29.46 -22.92
N ASN A 202 -0.57 29.80 -22.49
CA ASN A 202 0.27 28.97 -21.62
C ASN A 202 0.55 29.73 -20.32
N PRO A 203 -0.38 29.71 -19.36
CA PRO A 203 -0.29 30.56 -18.17
C PRO A 203 0.94 30.20 -17.34
N THR A 204 1.79 31.18 -17.10
CA THR A 204 2.95 31.05 -16.19
C THR A 204 2.75 31.82 -14.89
N SER A 205 2.00 32.91 -14.94
CA SER A 205 1.73 33.78 -13.79
C SER A 205 0.29 34.28 -13.74
N LYS A 206 -0.40 34.37 -14.87
CA LYS A 206 -1.79 34.83 -14.97
C LYS A 206 -2.60 33.81 -15.74
N VAL A 207 -3.81 33.53 -15.27
CA VAL A 207 -4.72 32.62 -15.96
C VAL A 207 -6.10 33.23 -16.03
N TYR A 208 -6.77 32.96 -17.14
CA TYR A 208 -8.13 33.40 -17.35
C TYR A 208 -9.05 32.69 -16.35
N MET A 209 -9.85 33.48 -15.63
CA MET A 209 -10.69 32.93 -14.56
C MET A 209 -11.79 32.00 -15.08
N TYR A 210 -12.25 32.21 -16.32
CA TYR A 210 -13.33 31.45 -16.94
C TYR A 210 -12.78 30.17 -17.55
N GLY A 211 -12.34 29.28 -16.67
CA GLY A 211 -11.77 27.98 -17.00
C GLY A 211 -11.80 27.05 -15.80
N ALA A 212 -11.37 25.82 -16.01
CA ALA A 212 -11.30 24.80 -14.98
C ALA A 212 -10.00 24.01 -15.09
N SER A 213 -9.58 23.36 -14.02
CA SER A 213 -8.39 22.49 -14.08
C SER A 213 -8.51 21.26 -13.19
N ALA A 214 -7.65 20.29 -13.47
CA ALA A 214 -7.44 19.06 -12.72
C ALA A 214 -5.93 18.76 -12.66
N PHE A 215 -5.48 17.94 -11.71
CA PHE A 215 -4.07 17.55 -11.56
C PHE A 215 -3.95 16.01 -11.56
N LEU A 216 -3.71 15.44 -12.74
CA LEU A 216 -4.01 14.03 -13.01
C LEU A 216 -2.75 13.18 -13.19
N PRO A 217 -2.79 11.89 -12.79
CA PRO A 217 -1.76 10.93 -13.17
C PRO A 217 -1.92 10.58 -14.65
N LEU A 218 -0.94 10.94 -15.47
CA LEU A 218 -0.96 10.74 -16.92
C LEU A 218 0.26 9.92 -17.39
N GLY A 219 0.00 8.89 -18.18
CA GLY A 219 1.00 8.11 -18.89
C GLY A 219 1.63 8.88 -20.07
N THR A 220 2.63 8.28 -20.71
CA THR A 220 3.17 8.78 -21.99
C THR A 220 2.55 8.02 -23.16
N LYS A 221 2.53 8.60 -24.36
CA LYS A 221 2.00 7.96 -25.58
C LYS A 221 2.67 6.62 -25.87
N ASP A 222 3.99 6.56 -25.71
CA ASP A 222 4.79 5.39 -26.06
C ASP A 222 4.85 4.37 -24.91
N ASN A 223 4.63 4.82 -23.67
CA ASN A 223 4.58 3.96 -22.49
C ASN A 223 3.51 4.46 -21.50
N PRO A 224 2.29 3.89 -21.56
CA PRO A 224 1.23 4.20 -20.61
C PRO A 224 1.61 3.97 -19.15
N ALA A 225 2.53 3.03 -18.86
CA ALA A 225 2.97 2.73 -17.50
C ALA A 225 3.97 3.75 -16.91
N ASP A 226 4.52 4.65 -17.73
CA ASP A 226 5.31 5.80 -17.26
C ASP A 226 4.36 6.94 -16.83
N ILE A 227 3.79 6.76 -15.64
CA ILE A 227 2.77 7.63 -15.06
C ILE A 227 3.43 8.72 -14.21
N ASP A 228 3.06 9.97 -14.46
CA ASP A 228 3.40 11.10 -13.60
C ASP A 228 2.26 12.12 -13.60
N TYR A 229 2.28 13.02 -12.64
CA TYR A 229 1.22 13.98 -12.45
C TYR A 229 1.47 15.24 -13.28
N ASP A 230 0.47 15.67 -14.07
CA ASP A 230 0.49 17.00 -14.68
C ASP A 230 -0.88 17.69 -14.65
N VAL A 231 -0.84 19.00 -14.78
CA VAL A 231 -2.01 19.86 -14.76
C VAL A 231 -2.69 19.80 -16.11
N VAL A 232 -4.00 19.57 -16.08
CA VAL A 232 -4.86 19.66 -17.25
C VAL A 232 -5.77 20.86 -17.08
N TYR A 233 -5.75 21.74 -18.08
CA TYR A 233 -6.59 22.92 -18.14
C TYR A 233 -7.73 22.71 -19.12
N SER A 234 -8.88 23.29 -18.80
CA SER A 234 -9.98 23.54 -19.71
C SER A 234 -10.25 25.05 -19.72
N THR A 235 -10.32 25.65 -20.90
CA THR A 235 -10.34 27.11 -21.02
C THR A 235 -11.07 27.56 -22.28
N GLN A 236 -11.29 28.87 -22.35
CA GLN A 236 -11.74 29.61 -23.53
C GLN A 236 -10.58 29.79 -24.52
N ASP A 237 -10.86 30.05 -25.80
CA ASP A 237 -9.85 30.35 -26.82
C ASP A 237 -9.42 31.82 -26.86
N SER A 238 -10.15 32.65 -26.12
CA SER A 238 -10.06 34.10 -26.13
C SER A 238 -10.58 34.67 -24.81
N GLN A 239 -10.48 35.99 -24.64
CA GLN A 239 -11.03 36.70 -23.49
C GLN A 239 -12.56 36.88 -23.62
N ALA A 240 -13.30 35.77 -23.68
CA ALA A 240 -14.74 35.74 -23.82
C ALA A 240 -15.37 34.66 -22.92
N THR A 241 -16.65 34.80 -22.59
CA THR A 241 -17.35 33.90 -21.64
C THR A 241 -18.47 33.08 -22.28
N ALA A 242 -18.84 33.36 -23.52
CA ALA A 242 -19.90 32.63 -24.20
C ALA A 242 -19.39 31.25 -24.64
N ALA A 243 -20.26 30.24 -24.56
CA ALA A 243 -19.94 28.84 -24.87
C ALA A 243 -19.30 28.63 -26.25
N VAL A 244 -19.62 29.49 -27.23
CA VAL A 244 -19.03 29.46 -28.58
C VAL A 244 -17.51 29.68 -28.59
N ASN A 245 -16.96 30.36 -27.58
CA ASN A 245 -15.53 30.66 -27.46
C ASN A 245 -14.80 29.61 -26.61
N TYR A 246 -15.46 28.51 -26.24
CA TYR A 246 -14.81 27.43 -25.53
C TYR A 246 -13.67 26.87 -26.36
N GLY A 247 -12.45 26.94 -25.84
CA GLY A 247 -11.26 26.50 -26.55
C GLY A 247 -11.11 24.98 -26.50
N GLY A 248 -11.27 24.40 -25.30
CA GLY A 248 -11.10 22.96 -25.10
C GLY A 248 -10.22 22.62 -23.91
N VAL A 249 -9.65 21.42 -23.95
CA VAL A 249 -8.83 20.81 -22.89
C VAL A 249 -7.39 20.62 -23.38
N PHE A 250 -6.41 21.03 -22.57
CA PHE A 250 -4.98 20.84 -22.85
C PHE A 250 -4.18 20.46 -21.61
N VAL A 251 -3.04 19.80 -21.82
CA VAL A 251 -2.12 19.39 -20.75
C VAL A 251 -1.01 20.42 -20.68
N ARG A 252 -0.67 20.88 -19.49
CA ARG A 252 0.25 22.01 -19.27
C ARG A 252 1.63 21.77 -19.91
N SER A 253 2.22 20.59 -19.75
CA SER A 253 3.52 20.22 -20.35
C SER A 253 3.54 20.34 -21.88
N GLN A 254 2.41 20.05 -22.54
CA GLN A 254 2.28 20.10 -24.00
C GLN A 254 1.97 21.51 -24.50
N GLY A 255 1.36 22.32 -23.65
CA GLY A 255 0.91 23.67 -23.96
C GLY A 255 -0.38 23.75 -24.78
N PHE A 256 -0.85 24.98 -24.97
CA PHE A 256 -2.14 25.35 -25.54
C PHE A 256 -2.34 24.87 -26.98
N THR A 257 -1.28 24.70 -27.76
CA THR A 257 -1.41 24.21 -29.14
C THR A 257 -1.85 22.75 -29.21
N SER A 258 -1.77 22.00 -28.11
CA SER A 258 -2.28 20.63 -27.98
C SER A 258 -3.76 20.54 -27.62
N LEU A 259 -4.47 21.67 -27.60
CA LEU A 259 -5.87 21.77 -27.22
C LEU A 259 -6.73 20.83 -28.06
N THR A 260 -7.65 20.15 -27.39
CA THR A 260 -8.71 19.37 -28.04
C THR A 260 -10.04 19.91 -27.56
N LYS A 261 -10.95 20.16 -28.50
CA LYS A 261 -12.29 20.67 -28.18
C LYS A 261 -13.28 19.50 -28.19
N PRO A 262 -13.75 19.01 -27.03
CA PRO A 262 -14.76 17.97 -26.96
C PRO A 262 -16.01 18.34 -27.76
N LYS A 263 -16.57 17.39 -28.49
CA LYS A 263 -17.82 17.51 -29.22
C LYS A 263 -18.94 17.91 -28.26
N GLN A 264 -19.61 19.02 -28.57
CA GLN A 264 -20.54 19.64 -27.64
C GLN A 264 -21.72 18.72 -27.31
N ASN A 265 -22.05 18.63 -26.01
CA ASN A 265 -23.18 17.87 -25.47
C ASN A 265 -23.17 16.36 -25.81
N LEU A 266 -22.03 15.81 -26.24
CA LEU A 266 -21.86 14.36 -26.39
C LEU A 266 -21.32 13.80 -25.08
N ASN A 267 -22.21 13.20 -24.27
CA ASN A 267 -21.89 12.79 -22.91
C ASN A 267 -22.14 11.29 -22.65
N ALA A 268 -21.34 10.68 -21.79
CA ALA A 268 -21.51 9.31 -21.31
C ALA A 268 -21.31 9.22 -19.79
N ARG A 269 -21.85 8.16 -19.17
CA ARG A 269 -21.64 7.84 -17.76
C ARG A 269 -20.56 6.80 -17.62
N ASP A 270 -19.66 7.00 -16.67
CA ASP A 270 -18.71 5.97 -16.27
C ASP A 270 -19.39 4.87 -15.43
N GLN A 271 -18.61 3.86 -15.04
CA GLN A 271 -19.04 2.75 -14.19
C GLN A 271 -19.54 3.19 -12.79
N TYR A 272 -19.21 4.41 -12.35
CA TYR A 272 -19.63 4.99 -11.09
C TYR A 272 -20.89 5.86 -11.23
N GLY A 273 -21.45 5.96 -12.44
CA GLY A 273 -22.64 6.77 -12.74
C GLY A 273 -22.35 8.25 -12.95
N VAL A 274 -21.08 8.67 -12.99
CA VAL A 274 -20.65 10.06 -13.18
C VAL A 274 -20.68 10.39 -14.67
N LEU A 275 -21.49 11.39 -15.03
CA LEU A 275 -21.67 11.85 -16.40
C LEU A 275 -20.53 12.80 -16.81
N THR A 276 -19.98 12.63 -18.00
CA THR A 276 -19.13 13.66 -18.63
C THR A 276 -19.93 14.95 -18.89
N ASP A 277 -19.26 16.09 -18.97
CA ASP A 277 -19.89 17.38 -19.27
C ASP A 277 -19.07 18.10 -20.33
N THR A 278 -19.57 18.01 -21.56
CA THR A 278 -19.04 18.69 -22.74
C THR A 278 -19.95 19.81 -23.21
N SER A 279 -20.70 20.45 -22.30
CA SER A 279 -21.63 21.56 -22.64
C SER A 279 -20.95 22.83 -23.16
N HIS A 280 -19.62 22.91 -23.04
CA HIS A 280 -18.78 24.09 -23.29
C HIS A 280 -18.98 25.22 -22.28
N ASN A 281 -19.65 24.94 -21.16
CA ASN A 281 -19.64 25.83 -20.02
C ASN A 281 -18.29 25.73 -19.30
N TYR A 282 -17.51 26.82 -19.27
CA TYR A 282 -16.19 26.85 -18.63
C TYR A 282 -16.18 26.43 -17.16
N ALA A 283 -17.32 26.55 -16.48
CA ALA A 283 -17.47 26.22 -15.07
C ALA A 283 -17.84 24.75 -14.83
N HIS A 284 -18.21 24.01 -15.88
CA HIS A 284 -18.67 22.63 -15.80
C HIS A 284 -18.02 21.81 -16.92
N VAL A 285 -16.92 21.15 -16.57
CA VAL A 285 -16.14 20.34 -17.51
C VAL A 285 -15.88 19.00 -16.87
N ALA A 286 -16.28 17.94 -17.57
CA ALA A 286 -15.95 16.59 -17.15
C ALA A 286 -15.66 15.71 -18.36
N VAL A 287 -14.54 14.99 -18.32
CA VAL A 287 -14.03 14.16 -19.43
C VAL A 287 -13.63 12.79 -18.93
N LEU A 288 -13.53 11.82 -19.83
CA LEU A 288 -13.17 10.45 -19.49
C LEU A 288 -11.66 10.34 -19.22
N TYR A 289 -11.30 9.51 -18.25
CA TYR A 289 -9.95 9.06 -17.96
C TYR A 289 -9.91 7.54 -18.14
N ASP A 290 -9.01 7.06 -19.01
CA ASP A 290 -8.80 5.63 -19.26
C ASP A 290 -7.85 5.06 -18.19
N ASN A 291 -8.35 4.15 -17.34
CA ASN A 291 -7.54 3.54 -16.27
C ASN A 291 -6.50 2.54 -16.79
N GLN A 292 -6.59 2.07 -18.03
CA GLN A 292 -5.61 1.16 -18.62
C GLN A 292 -4.50 1.91 -19.35
N LYS A 293 -4.85 3.03 -19.99
CA LYS A 293 -3.90 3.84 -20.77
C LYS A 293 -3.37 5.06 -20.00
N HIS A 294 -3.96 5.37 -18.85
CA HIS A 294 -3.64 6.53 -18.02
C HIS A 294 -3.67 7.85 -18.82
N CYS A 295 -4.69 8.03 -19.65
CA CYS A 295 -4.85 9.20 -20.51
C CYS A 295 -6.26 9.74 -20.44
N LEU A 296 -6.43 11.02 -20.80
CA LEU A 296 -7.78 11.57 -20.99
C LEU A 296 -8.33 11.17 -22.35
N VAL A 297 -9.62 10.91 -22.43
CA VAL A 297 -10.31 10.51 -23.65
C VAL A 297 -11.49 11.44 -23.90
N MET A 298 -11.57 11.96 -25.13
CA MET A 298 -12.66 12.83 -25.57
C MET A 298 -12.90 12.68 -27.06
N VAL A 299 -14.15 12.84 -27.49
CA VAL A 299 -14.50 12.88 -28.92
C VAL A 299 -14.30 14.30 -29.41
N ASP A 300 -13.49 14.51 -30.43
CA ASP A 300 -13.23 15.84 -30.99
C ASP A 300 -14.43 16.40 -31.75
N GLU A 301 -14.69 17.70 -31.60
CA GLU A 301 -15.85 18.36 -32.20
C GLU A 301 -15.80 18.37 -33.73
N ASN A 302 -14.65 18.61 -34.32
CA ASN A 302 -14.51 18.80 -35.77
C ASN A 302 -14.47 17.48 -36.53
N THR A 303 -13.78 16.50 -35.98
CA THR A 303 -13.53 15.20 -36.64
C THR A 303 -14.49 14.10 -36.19
N SER A 304 -15.15 14.25 -35.04
CA SER A 304 -15.90 13.17 -34.37
C SER A 304 -15.07 11.92 -34.08
N LEU A 305 -13.74 12.02 -34.09
CA LEU A 305 -12.82 10.96 -33.72
C LEU A 305 -12.49 11.04 -32.23
N LEU A 306 -12.21 9.88 -31.63
CA LEU A 306 -11.68 9.81 -30.27
C LEU A 306 -10.23 10.28 -30.25
N ILE A 307 -9.94 11.18 -29.32
CA ILE A 307 -8.61 11.70 -29.00
C ILE A 307 -8.20 11.16 -27.64
N GLU A 308 -7.00 10.58 -27.59
CA GLU A 308 -6.34 10.17 -26.36
C GLU A 308 -5.28 11.22 -26.00
N LYS A 309 -5.38 11.79 -24.80
CA LYS A 309 -4.52 12.87 -24.31
C LYS A 309 -3.61 12.37 -23.21
N TYR A 310 -2.34 12.21 -23.55
CA TYR A 310 -1.28 11.72 -22.66
C TYR A 310 -0.52 12.89 -22.02
N ARG A 311 0.51 12.63 -21.24
CA ARG A 311 1.38 13.67 -20.66
C ARG A 311 2.25 14.38 -21.70
N ASP A 312 2.64 13.71 -22.77
CA ASP A 312 3.65 14.14 -23.74
C ASP A 312 3.10 14.33 -25.18
N GLY A 313 1.79 14.22 -25.36
CA GLY A 313 1.13 14.49 -26.63
C GLY A 313 -0.29 13.94 -26.72
N ASN A 314 -0.87 14.05 -27.90
CA ASN A 314 -2.19 13.52 -28.24
C ASN A 314 -2.05 12.39 -29.26
N ILE A 315 -2.94 11.41 -29.21
CA ILE A 315 -3.14 10.42 -30.26
C ILE A 315 -4.56 10.63 -30.81
N VAL A 316 -4.65 10.95 -32.10
CA VAL A 316 -5.91 10.93 -32.85
C VAL A 316 -6.16 9.48 -33.26
N THR A 317 -7.22 8.86 -32.74
CA THR A 317 -7.54 7.47 -33.08
C THR A 317 -8.37 7.39 -34.35
N ASN A 318 -8.47 6.19 -34.93
CA ASN A 318 -9.39 5.91 -36.04
C ASN A 318 -10.82 5.60 -35.57
N THR A 319 -11.11 5.71 -34.27
CA THR A 319 -12.43 5.37 -33.72
C THR A 319 -13.34 6.59 -33.83
N ALA A 320 -14.31 6.52 -34.73
CA ALA A 320 -15.34 7.55 -34.88
C ALA A 320 -16.53 7.27 -33.94
N ILE A 321 -17.04 8.32 -33.29
CA ILE A 321 -18.22 8.26 -32.42
C ILE A 321 -19.21 9.33 -32.89
N ALA A 322 -20.33 8.89 -33.46
CA ALA A 322 -21.32 9.78 -34.05
C ALA A 322 -22.30 10.32 -33.00
N ASN A 323 -22.70 9.49 -32.04
CA ASN A 323 -23.82 9.77 -31.13
C ASN A 323 -23.59 9.23 -29.71
N GLN A 324 -24.49 9.61 -28.79
CA GLN A 324 -24.38 9.29 -27.37
C GLN A 324 -24.46 7.78 -27.08
N SER A 325 -25.26 7.01 -27.82
CA SER A 325 -25.33 5.55 -27.61
C SER A 325 -24.02 4.85 -27.96
N GLU A 326 -23.34 5.29 -29.02
CA GLU A 326 -22.02 4.76 -29.40
C GLU A 326 -20.96 5.13 -28.34
N LEU A 327 -20.99 6.37 -27.83
CA LEU A 327 -20.07 6.76 -26.75
C LEU A 327 -20.32 5.94 -25.48
N GLN A 328 -21.59 5.75 -25.10
CA GLN A 328 -21.92 4.96 -23.91
C GLN A 328 -21.47 3.51 -24.07
N ALA A 329 -21.72 2.88 -25.22
CA ALA A 329 -21.25 1.51 -25.49
C ALA A 329 -19.72 1.39 -25.45
N TYR A 330 -19.00 2.41 -25.94
CA TYR A 330 -17.55 2.48 -25.86
C TYR A 330 -17.06 2.59 -24.41
N VAL A 331 -17.76 3.38 -23.58
CA VAL A 331 -17.45 3.54 -22.15
C VAL A 331 -17.75 2.26 -21.36
N ASP A 332 -18.92 1.65 -21.59
CA ASP A 332 -19.35 0.43 -20.89
C ASP A 332 -18.42 -0.78 -21.15
N ALA A 333 -17.73 -0.78 -22.29
CA ALA A 333 -16.83 -1.85 -22.68
C ALA A 333 -15.43 -1.77 -22.03
N ARG A 334 -15.12 -0.71 -21.28
CA ARG A 334 -13.77 -0.42 -20.78
C ARG A 334 -13.79 0.19 -19.38
N ASP A 335 -12.61 0.27 -18.78
CA ASP A 335 -12.43 0.81 -17.44
C ASP A 335 -12.15 2.32 -17.49
N PHE A 336 -13.23 3.10 -17.52
CA PHE A 336 -13.17 4.56 -17.50
C PHE A 336 -13.60 5.13 -16.15
N THR A 337 -13.00 6.28 -15.84
CA THR A 337 -13.42 7.17 -14.75
C THR A 337 -13.69 8.55 -15.32
N THR A 338 -14.85 9.14 -15.04
CA THR A 338 -15.12 10.52 -15.42
C THR A 338 -14.44 11.47 -14.42
N VAL A 339 -13.60 12.36 -14.92
CA VAL A 339 -12.93 13.40 -14.14
C VAL A 339 -13.68 14.72 -14.28
N ASN A 340 -14.33 15.14 -13.20
CA ASN A 340 -14.90 16.49 -13.05
C ASN A 340 -13.81 17.48 -12.68
N PHE A 341 -13.60 18.51 -13.49
CA PHE A 341 -12.61 19.56 -13.25
C PHE A 341 -13.17 20.56 -12.23
N ILE A 342 -12.30 21.29 -11.54
CA ILE A 342 -12.72 22.38 -10.64
C ILE A 342 -12.53 23.73 -11.31
N HIS A 343 -13.55 24.60 -11.21
CA HIS A 343 -13.48 25.95 -11.75
C HIS A 343 -12.33 26.72 -11.10
N HIS A 344 -11.64 27.55 -11.88
CA HIS A 344 -10.48 28.30 -11.39
C HIS A 344 -10.81 29.22 -10.21
N LEU A 345 -12.03 29.76 -10.17
CA LEU A 345 -12.54 30.57 -9.05
C LEU A 345 -13.66 29.84 -8.32
N LEU A 346 -13.35 29.30 -7.14
CA LEU A 346 -14.35 28.72 -6.25
C LEU A 346 -13.90 28.92 -4.81
N ASP A 347 -14.41 29.96 -4.15
CA ASP A 347 -13.99 30.32 -2.80
C ASP A 347 -14.42 29.29 -1.73
N GLN A 348 -15.68 28.84 -1.75
CA GLN A 348 -16.19 27.83 -0.81
C GLN A 348 -17.12 26.88 -1.55
N PRO A 349 -17.09 25.57 -1.25
CA PRO A 349 -17.99 24.63 -1.86
C PRO A 349 -19.40 24.74 -1.27
N TYR A 350 -20.37 24.06 -1.89
CA TYR A 350 -21.74 23.99 -1.43
C TYR A 350 -21.94 22.87 -0.43
N GLY A 351 -22.81 23.09 0.56
CA GLY A 351 -23.19 22.10 1.56
C GLY A 351 -24.60 22.37 2.07
N ASN A 352 -25.18 21.40 2.77
CA ASN A 352 -26.49 21.54 3.38
C ASN A 352 -26.34 22.20 4.76
N GLN A 353 -27.03 23.31 4.98
CA GLN A 353 -27.06 23.92 6.31
C GLN A 353 -27.92 23.07 7.26
N ARG A 354 -27.38 22.73 8.43
CA ARG A 354 -27.95 21.73 9.35
C ARG A 354 -29.40 22.02 9.79
N TYR A 355 -29.74 23.29 9.99
CA TYR A 355 -31.06 23.69 10.50
C TYR A 355 -32.13 23.80 9.40
N THR A 356 -31.75 24.19 8.19
CA THR A 356 -32.70 24.46 7.10
C THR A 356 -32.74 23.34 6.07
N ASN A 357 -31.74 22.45 6.08
CA ASN A 357 -31.48 21.44 5.06
C ASN A 357 -31.37 22.01 3.63
N LYS A 358 -31.19 23.33 3.50
CA LYS A 358 -31.00 23.97 2.21
C LYS A 358 -29.54 23.87 1.80
N GLU A 359 -29.34 23.38 0.58
CA GLU A 359 -28.03 23.43 -0.07
C GLU A 359 -27.71 24.88 -0.43
N GLN A 360 -26.55 25.35 0.01
CA GLN A 360 -26.06 26.69 -0.29
C GLN A 360 -24.54 26.69 -0.23
N LYS A 361 -23.92 27.73 -0.80
CA LYS A 361 -22.49 27.98 -0.62
C LYS A 361 -22.21 28.02 0.89
N ILE A 362 -21.30 27.18 1.36
CA ILE A 362 -20.81 27.23 2.74
C ILE A 362 -20.31 28.65 2.95
N ASN A 363 -20.82 29.34 3.95
CA ASN A 363 -20.47 30.73 4.18
C ASN A 363 -19.55 30.88 5.39
N THR A 364 -19.00 32.08 5.53
CA THR A 364 -18.11 32.47 6.62
C THR A 364 -18.86 32.82 7.91
N SER A 365 -20.14 32.47 8.02
CA SER A 365 -20.92 32.71 9.24
C SER A 365 -20.83 31.50 10.15
N THR A 366 -21.21 31.67 11.42
CA THR A 366 -21.20 30.63 12.46
C THR A 366 -22.38 29.65 12.28
N ASN A 367 -22.44 29.05 11.09
CA ASN A 367 -23.40 28.05 10.69
C ASN A 367 -22.77 26.66 10.74
N SER A 368 -23.62 25.67 11.00
CA SER A 368 -23.26 24.26 10.93
C SER A 368 -23.72 23.68 9.60
N TYR A 369 -22.87 22.89 8.97
CA TYR A 369 -23.07 22.31 7.64
C TYR A 369 -22.85 20.81 7.65
N PHE A 370 -23.46 20.11 6.71
CA PHE A 370 -23.15 18.73 6.39
C PHE A 370 -23.31 18.50 4.89
N GLY A 371 -22.74 17.42 4.39
CA GLY A 371 -22.91 17.06 3.00
C GLY A 371 -21.89 16.03 2.57
N TYR A 372 -21.75 15.91 1.26
CA TYR A 372 -20.74 15.06 0.65
C TYR A 372 -20.25 15.69 -0.65
N PHE A 373 -19.03 15.32 -1.04
CA PHE A 373 -18.50 15.51 -2.38
C PHE A 373 -18.16 14.15 -2.96
N GLY A 374 -18.84 13.74 -4.04
CA GLY A 374 -18.78 12.37 -4.53
C GLY A 374 -20.09 11.94 -5.20
N VAL A 375 -20.36 10.64 -5.20
CA VAL A 375 -21.59 10.03 -5.67
C VAL A 375 -22.28 9.31 -4.51
N PHE A 376 -23.44 9.82 -4.12
CA PHE A 376 -24.23 9.22 -3.04
C PHE A 376 -25.71 9.20 -3.41
N ASN A 377 -26.34 8.04 -3.27
CA ASN A 377 -27.75 7.82 -3.57
C ASN A 377 -28.13 8.31 -5.00
N SER A 378 -27.32 7.92 -5.99
CA SER A 378 -27.44 8.30 -7.41
C SER A 378 -27.30 9.80 -7.72
N SER A 379 -26.89 10.61 -6.75
CA SER A 379 -26.63 12.04 -6.93
C SER A 379 -25.13 12.31 -6.94
N VAL A 380 -24.68 13.06 -7.94
CA VAL A 380 -23.27 13.42 -8.16
C VAL A 380 -23.05 14.87 -7.70
N LYS A 381 -22.11 15.06 -6.78
CA LYS A 381 -21.70 16.37 -6.25
C LYS A 381 -20.18 16.50 -6.30
N MET A 382 -19.63 16.72 -7.48
CA MET A 382 -18.19 16.78 -7.68
C MET A 382 -17.81 17.92 -8.63
N GLY A 383 -16.80 18.70 -8.23
CA GLY A 383 -16.16 19.69 -9.08
C GLY A 383 -17.07 20.84 -9.54
N GLY A 384 -16.72 21.38 -10.71
CA GLY A 384 -17.31 22.56 -11.31
C GLY A 384 -17.10 23.82 -10.47
N ASN A 385 -18.08 24.72 -10.49
CA ASN A 385 -18.13 25.94 -9.67
C ASN A 385 -18.93 25.80 -8.36
N LYS A 386 -19.19 24.56 -7.91
CA LYS A 386 -20.01 24.30 -6.72
C LYS A 386 -19.37 23.37 -5.71
N TYR A 387 -18.72 22.30 -6.14
CA TYR A 387 -18.31 21.22 -5.24
C TYR A 387 -16.80 21.00 -5.30
N SER A 388 -16.25 20.49 -4.20
CA SER A 388 -14.92 19.87 -4.24
C SER A 388 -15.00 18.55 -5.04
N ALA A 389 -13.87 18.01 -5.44
CA ALA A 389 -13.79 16.69 -6.06
C ALA A 389 -12.61 15.91 -5.49
N HIS A 390 -12.85 14.64 -5.19
CA HIS A 390 -11.87 13.77 -4.55
C HIS A 390 -11.78 12.47 -5.32
N TYR A 391 -10.56 12.06 -5.59
CA TYR A 391 -10.23 10.81 -6.26
C TYR A 391 -9.11 10.12 -5.49
N ARG A 392 -8.98 8.82 -5.66
CA ARG A 392 -7.81 8.04 -5.24
C ARG A 392 -7.18 7.40 -6.45
N PHE A 393 -5.85 7.37 -6.48
CA PHE A 393 -5.09 6.53 -7.39
C PHE A 393 -4.65 5.29 -6.60
N THR A 394 -5.17 4.13 -6.97
CA THR A 394 -5.01 2.89 -6.22
C THR A 394 -3.66 2.21 -6.52
N GLU A 395 -3.27 1.23 -5.70
CA GLU A 395 -2.09 0.41 -5.97
C GLU A 395 -2.19 -0.37 -7.30
N ALA A 396 -3.42 -0.68 -7.72
CA ALA A 396 -3.70 -1.26 -9.04
C ALA A 396 -3.68 -0.21 -10.17
N GLN A 397 -3.18 1.00 -9.91
CA GLN A 397 -3.07 2.13 -10.84
C GLN A 397 -4.41 2.60 -11.41
N LYS A 398 -5.51 2.39 -10.68
CA LYS A 398 -6.83 2.89 -11.08
C LYS A 398 -7.14 4.22 -10.41
N LEU A 399 -7.60 5.19 -11.19
CA LEU A 399 -8.17 6.43 -10.69
C LEU A 399 -9.65 6.20 -10.38
N GLU A 400 -10.05 6.38 -9.14
CA GLU A 400 -11.43 6.15 -8.70
C GLU A 400 -11.95 7.38 -7.94
N PRO A 401 -13.22 7.78 -8.12
CA PRO A 401 -13.85 8.78 -7.28
C PRO A 401 -13.87 8.34 -5.80
N VAL A 402 -13.86 9.30 -4.89
CA VAL A 402 -14.00 9.08 -3.45
C VAL A 402 -15.17 9.90 -2.93
N ASN A 403 -16.00 9.27 -2.11
CA ASN A 403 -17.04 9.95 -1.36
C ASN A 403 -16.42 10.63 -0.14
N TYR A 404 -16.39 11.96 -0.20
CA TYR A 404 -15.95 12.84 0.90
C TYR A 404 -17.17 13.30 1.67
N PHE A 405 -17.55 12.59 2.73
CA PHE A 405 -18.61 13.04 3.64
C PHE A 405 -18.05 14.02 4.66
N PHE A 406 -18.80 15.08 4.95
CA PHE A 406 -18.39 16.03 5.96
C PHE A 406 -19.56 16.46 6.84
N THR A 407 -19.23 16.76 8.09
CA THR A 407 -20.07 17.50 9.03
C THR A 407 -19.21 18.56 9.67
N SER A 408 -19.77 19.75 9.85
CA SER A 408 -19.12 20.88 10.49
C SER A 408 -20.09 21.49 11.49
N ASN A 409 -19.62 21.62 12.72
CA ASN A 409 -20.29 22.37 13.76
C ASN A 409 -19.47 23.62 14.04
N SER A 410 -20.10 24.78 13.92
CA SER A 410 -19.49 26.07 14.25
C SER A 410 -20.32 26.70 15.36
N ALA A 411 -19.70 27.05 16.49
CA ALA A 411 -20.34 27.87 17.50
C ALA A 411 -20.26 29.37 17.14
N CYS A 412 -21.09 30.19 17.78
CA CYS A 412 -21.02 31.65 17.64
C CYS A 412 -19.67 32.19 18.13
N TYR A 413 -19.13 33.17 17.38
CA TYR A 413 -17.77 33.71 17.57
C TYR A 413 -17.56 34.34 18.94
N LYS A 414 -18.64 34.84 19.58
CA LYS A 414 -18.66 35.39 20.94
C LYS A 414 -20.05 35.18 21.55
N VAL A 415 -20.13 34.51 22.71
CA VAL A 415 -21.38 34.42 23.50
C VAL A 415 -21.14 35.07 24.86
N GLN A 416 -22.00 36.02 25.23
CA GLN A 416 -22.01 36.56 26.59
C GLN A 416 -22.61 35.52 27.55
N ASN A 417 -21.91 35.22 28.64
CA ASN A 417 -22.45 34.47 29.77
C ASN A 417 -22.20 35.21 31.10
N SER A 418 -22.71 34.67 32.20
CA SER A 418 -22.60 35.23 33.55
C SER A 418 -21.16 35.34 34.08
N ASN A 419 -20.18 34.70 33.43
CA ASN A 419 -18.77 34.68 33.81
C ASN A 419 -17.85 35.39 32.80
N GLY A 420 -18.39 36.04 31.75
CA GLY A 420 -17.63 36.74 30.71
C GLY A 420 -18.06 36.42 29.27
N THR A 421 -17.16 36.62 28.29
CA THR A 421 -17.37 36.19 26.90
C THR A 421 -16.78 34.78 26.71
N MET A 422 -17.60 33.82 26.30
CA MET A 422 -17.12 32.53 25.80
C MET A 422 -16.74 32.64 24.32
N ASN A 423 -15.62 32.01 23.98
CA ASN A 423 -15.14 31.89 22.61
C ASN A 423 -15.86 30.76 21.87
N GLY A 424 -16.08 30.92 20.57
CA GLY A 424 -16.61 29.85 19.73
C GLY A 424 -15.62 28.69 19.58
N GLU A 425 -16.13 27.45 19.64
CA GLU A 425 -15.42 26.24 19.22
C GLU A 425 -15.97 25.76 17.87
N GLY A 426 -15.11 25.12 17.07
CA GLY A 426 -15.49 24.51 15.80
C GLY A 426 -15.01 23.07 15.73
N GLU A 427 -15.82 22.19 15.15
CA GLU A 427 -15.44 20.81 14.85
C GLU A 427 -15.85 20.46 13.43
N VAL A 428 -14.95 19.81 12.71
CA VAL A 428 -15.20 19.23 11.38
C VAL A 428 -14.87 17.77 11.46
N THR A 429 -15.83 16.92 11.09
CA THR A 429 -15.59 15.49 10.90
C THR A 429 -15.75 15.16 9.42
N VAL A 430 -14.82 14.36 8.90
CA VAL A 430 -14.76 13.91 7.52
C VAL A 430 -14.68 12.40 7.50
N ALA A 431 -15.42 11.77 6.60
CA ALA A 431 -15.27 10.36 6.29
C ALA A 431 -14.99 10.21 4.79
N LEU A 432 -13.97 9.42 4.46
CA LEU A 432 -13.66 9.03 3.10
C LEU A 432 -14.17 7.63 2.86
N GLU A 433 -14.97 7.46 1.83
CA GLU A 433 -15.54 6.18 1.45
C GLU A 433 -15.26 5.91 -0.03
N SER A 434 -14.88 4.68 -0.37
CA SER A 434 -14.77 4.29 -1.77
C SER A 434 -16.14 4.19 -2.42
N MET A 435 -16.17 4.07 -3.75
CA MET A 435 -17.40 3.88 -4.50
C MET A 435 -18.12 2.56 -4.19
N SER A 436 -17.44 1.57 -3.60
CA SER A 436 -18.03 0.30 -3.18
C SER A 436 -18.60 0.33 -1.76
N GLY A 437 -18.49 1.46 -1.05
CA GLY A 437 -18.96 1.61 0.34
C GLY A 437 -17.91 1.28 1.41
N GLU A 438 -16.68 0.98 1.01
CA GLU A 438 -15.59 0.75 1.96
C GLU A 438 -15.14 2.06 2.62
N LEU A 439 -15.18 2.12 3.95
CA LEU A 439 -14.64 3.23 4.72
C LEU A 439 -13.10 3.23 4.67
N LEU A 440 -12.54 4.27 4.06
CA LEU A 440 -11.10 4.46 3.89
C LEU A 440 -10.47 5.20 5.07
N GLY A 441 -11.27 5.99 5.80
CA GLY A 441 -10.84 6.63 7.04
C GLY A 441 -11.81 7.70 7.52
N MET A 442 -11.80 7.94 8.83
CA MET A 442 -12.56 9.00 9.50
C MET A 442 -11.64 9.93 10.27
N TYR A 443 -11.90 11.23 10.15
CA TYR A 443 -11.00 12.27 10.62
C TYR A 443 -11.79 13.37 11.31
N SER A 444 -11.30 13.89 12.42
CA SER A 444 -11.90 15.06 13.10
C SER A 444 -10.85 16.12 13.36
N TYR A 445 -11.17 17.35 13.00
CA TYR A 445 -10.39 18.53 13.35
C TYR A 445 -11.24 19.44 14.24
N ARG A 446 -10.67 19.80 15.40
CA ARG A 446 -11.28 20.73 16.34
C ARG A 446 -10.43 21.98 16.44
N THR A 447 -11.08 23.12 16.35
CA THR A 447 -10.45 24.41 16.63
C THR A 447 -11.09 25.06 17.86
N ARG A 448 -10.22 25.58 18.73
CA ARG A 448 -10.57 26.25 19.97
C ARG A 448 -9.67 27.46 20.14
N ALA A 449 -10.23 28.53 20.69
CA ALA A 449 -9.43 29.71 21.00
C ALA A 449 -8.45 29.43 22.14
N ALA A 450 -7.18 29.80 21.94
CA ALA A 450 -6.13 29.65 22.95
C ALA A 450 -6.28 30.63 24.13
N ASN A 451 -6.94 31.77 23.92
CA ASN A 451 -7.12 32.83 24.91
C ASN A 451 -8.57 33.33 24.93
N ALA A 452 -9.06 33.74 26.09
CA ALA A 452 -10.37 34.40 26.21
C ALA A 452 -10.45 35.66 25.33
N GLY A 453 -11.55 35.83 24.57
CA GLY A 453 -11.79 36.95 23.66
C GLY A 453 -11.33 36.73 22.20
N TYR A 454 -10.66 35.61 21.91
CA TYR A 454 -10.22 35.21 20.58
C TYR A 454 -11.21 34.22 19.96
N ASP A 455 -11.43 34.28 18.64
CA ASP A 455 -12.28 33.31 17.94
C ASP A 455 -11.47 32.05 17.59
N GLY A 456 -12.05 30.86 17.81
CA GLY A 456 -11.51 29.58 17.34
C GLY A 456 -11.56 29.44 15.81
N GLY A 457 -12.32 30.29 15.13
CA GLY A 457 -12.34 30.38 13.68
C GLY A 457 -13.48 29.64 13.01
N ILE A 458 -13.56 29.79 11.69
CA ILE A 458 -14.64 29.23 10.87
C ILE A 458 -14.17 27.91 10.25
N ALA A 459 -14.74 26.81 10.73
CA ALA A 459 -14.21 25.48 10.45
C ALA A 459 -14.82 24.80 9.22
N ALA A 460 -15.90 25.29 8.60
CA ALA A 460 -16.57 24.52 7.56
C ALA A 460 -15.62 24.11 6.41
N THR A 461 -15.48 22.80 6.18
CA THR A 461 -14.53 22.18 5.24
C THR A 461 -13.05 22.51 5.50
N ALA A 462 -12.66 22.81 6.75
CA ALA A 462 -11.28 23.15 7.12
C ALA A 462 -10.30 22.00 6.86
N ILE A 463 -10.73 20.74 7.00
CA ILE A 463 -10.03 19.64 6.34
C ILE A 463 -10.40 19.78 4.86
N ASN A 464 -9.47 20.25 4.04
CA ASN A 464 -9.68 20.33 2.59
C ASN A 464 -9.54 18.93 1.99
N CYS A 465 -8.45 18.25 2.32
CA CYS A 465 -8.16 16.90 1.85
C CYS A 465 -7.30 16.16 2.87
N ILE A 466 -7.36 14.83 2.88
CA ILE A 466 -6.51 13.96 3.69
C ILE A 466 -6.37 12.62 2.96
N ASN A 467 -5.14 12.15 2.76
CA ASN A 467 -4.88 10.92 2.04
C ASN A 467 -5.10 9.71 2.97
N PRO A 468 -5.97 8.75 2.62
CA PRO A 468 -6.22 7.57 3.45
C PRO A 468 -5.02 6.62 3.58
N TYR A 469 -4.06 6.64 2.66
CA TYR A 469 -2.86 5.80 2.70
C TYR A 469 -1.79 6.32 3.67
N SER A 470 -1.62 7.65 3.77
CA SER A 470 -0.61 8.27 4.65
C SER A 470 -1.18 8.94 5.90
N HIS A 471 -2.49 9.18 5.93
CA HIS A 471 -3.17 10.00 6.93
C HIS A 471 -2.61 11.43 7.05
N ILE A 472 -2.01 11.92 5.96
CA ILE A 472 -1.54 13.30 5.81
C ILE A 472 -2.48 14.08 4.90
N GLY A 473 -2.72 15.34 5.22
CA GLY A 473 -3.64 16.18 4.46
C GLY A 473 -3.29 17.67 4.49
N LEU A 474 -4.27 18.47 4.09
CA LEU A 474 -4.25 19.92 4.17
C LEU A 474 -5.41 20.40 5.05
N LEU A 475 -5.06 21.09 6.12
CA LEU A 475 -5.97 21.97 6.83
C LEU A 475 -5.90 23.37 6.20
N ASN A 476 -7.04 23.97 5.93
CA ASN A 476 -7.14 25.35 5.50
C ASN A 476 -8.31 26.03 6.23
N GLU A 477 -8.00 26.64 7.35
CA GLU A 477 -8.99 27.42 8.08
C GLU A 477 -9.21 28.75 7.39
N HIS A 478 -10.48 29.04 7.11
CA HIS A 478 -10.83 30.24 6.37
C HIS A 478 -10.38 31.51 7.11
N TYR A 479 -10.51 31.53 8.44
CA TYR A 479 -10.21 32.67 9.29
C TYR A 479 -10.09 32.25 10.76
N ILE A 480 -9.09 32.78 11.45
CA ILE A 480 -8.92 32.67 12.91
C ILE A 480 -8.41 34.03 13.41
N TYR A 481 -9.05 34.61 14.43
CA TYR A 481 -8.62 35.84 15.12
C TYR A 481 -7.98 36.92 14.22
N ASN A 482 -8.73 37.50 13.29
CA ASN A 482 -8.23 38.53 12.37
C ASN A 482 -7.07 38.08 11.49
N GLN A 483 -6.91 36.79 11.23
CA GLN A 483 -5.89 36.24 10.34
C GLN A 483 -6.51 35.35 9.26
N TYR A 484 -5.89 35.39 8.09
CA TYR A 484 -6.16 34.64 6.87
C TYR A 484 -4.87 33.97 6.39
N GLY A 485 -4.96 33.05 5.41
CA GLY A 485 -3.79 32.31 4.91
C GLY A 485 -3.26 31.34 5.95
N LEU A 486 -4.16 30.54 6.52
CA LEU A 486 -3.89 29.64 7.64
C LEU A 486 -3.73 28.18 7.21
N GLY A 487 -3.39 27.96 5.94
CA GLY A 487 -3.13 26.64 5.39
C GLY A 487 -1.96 25.96 6.09
N ARG A 488 -2.17 24.72 6.51
CA ARG A 488 -1.17 23.86 7.15
C ARG A 488 -1.28 22.45 6.61
N THR A 489 -0.16 21.78 6.35
CA THR A 489 -0.19 20.32 6.28
C THR A 489 -0.74 19.78 7.61
N CYS A 490 -1.35 18.60 7.57
CA CYS A 490 -1.89 18.00 8.78
C CYS A 490 -1.64 16.50 8.83
N ARG A 491 -1.75 15.94 10.03
CA ARG A 491 -1.60 14.50 10.29
C ARG A 491 -2.70 14.01 11.21
N ALA A 492 -3.25 12.84 10.90
CA ALA A 492 -4.16 12.11 11.76
C ALA A 492 -3.41 11.08 12.63
N PHE A 493 -3.91 10.88 13.86
CA PHE A 493 -3.33 9.98 14.87
C PHE A 493 -4.32 8.91 15.31
#